data_AF-C3K4B7-F1
#
_entry.id   AF-C3K4B7-F1
#
_cell.length_a   1.000
_cell.length_b   1.000
_cell.length_c   1.000
_cell.angle_alpha   90.00
_cell.angle_beta   90.00
_cell.angle_gamma   90.00
#
_symmetry.space_group_name_H-M   'P 1'
#
loop_
_entity.id
_entity.type
_entity.pdbx_description
1 polymer ?
#
loop_
_entity_poly.entity_id
_entity_poly.type
_entity_poly.pdbx_seq_one_letter_code
_entity_poly.pdbx_strand_id
1 'polypeptide(L)'
;MNMERLENEYPGDADWQSTVALYEEDYLDDDARELAKALGGHLDMAVILRGKRGLEEGLWWIGQKVPALDNITPLECLESPTLIKRLKTALMRMP
;
A
#
# COMPACT_ATOMS: atom_id res chain seq x y z
N MET A 1 -8.26 -22.66 -11.14
CA MET A 1 -7.03 -21.94 -10.74
C MET A 1 -7.30 -21.36 -9.37
N ASN A 2 -6.58 -21.80 -8.33
CA ASN A 2 -6.66 -21.14 -7.02
C ASN A 2 -6.11 -19.73 -7.21
N MET A 3 -6.97 -18.71 -7.20
CA MET A 3 -6.52 -17.34 -6.99
C MET A 3 -6.12 -17.27 -5.52
N GLU A 4 -4.84 -17.44 -5.24
CA GLU A 4 -4.32 -17.16 -3.91
C GLU A 4 -4.58 -15.67 -3.62
N ARG A 5 -5.37 -15.43 -2.58
CA ARG A 5 -5.72 -14.08 -2.16
C ARG A 5 -4.50 -13.46 -1.50
N LEU A 6 -4.14 -12.24 -1.89
CA LEU A 6 -2.89 -11.60 -1.43
C LEU A 6 -2.80 -11.47 0.11
N GLU A 7 -3.94 -11.36 0.81
CA GLU A 7 -3.93 -11.35 2.28
C GLU A 7 -3.39 -12.64 2.91
N ASN A 8 -3.50 -13.78 2.22
CA ASN A 8 -3.01 -15.08 2.69
C ASN A 8 -1.50 -15.22 2.51
N GLU A 9 -0.93 -14.43 1.60
CA GLU A 9 0.49 -14.39 1.32
C GLU A 9 1.18 -13.22 2.03
N TYR A 10 0.48 -12.57 2.96
CA TYR A 10 1.06 -11.52 3.79
C TYR A 10 2.17 -12.12 4.67
N PRO A 11 3.45 -11.73 4.46
CA PRO A 11 4.60 -12.37 5.11
C PRO A 11 4.64 -12.07 6.63
N GLY A 12 3.95 -11.02 7.07
CA GLY A 12 3.83 -10.64 8.48
C GLY A 12 4.20 -9.18 8.70
N ASP A 13 3.90 -8.68 9.90
CA ASP A 13 4.19 -7.29 10.24
C ASP A 13 5.70 -7.00 10.32
N ALA A 14 6.53 -7.99 10.66
CA ALA A 14 7.99 -7.83 10.71
C ALA A 14 8.56 -7.48 9.33
N ASP A 15 8.27 -8.29 8.31
CA ASP A 15 8.73 -8.06 6.94
C ASP A 15 8.13 -6.78 6.32
N TRP A 16 6.88 -6.45 6.69
CA TRP A 16 6.27 -5.18 6.33
C TRP A 16 7.04 -4.01 6.90
N GLN A 17 7.33 -4.00 8.21
CA GLN A 17 8.08 -2.90 8.84
C GLN A 17 9.51 -2.80 8.30
N SER A 18 10.17 -3.92 8.02
CA SER A 18 11.47 -3.90 7.34
C SER A 18 11.39 -3.27 5.95
N THR A 19 10.33 -3.54 5.20
CA THR A 19 10.10 -2.89 3.89
C THR A 19 9.84 -1.39 4.06
N VAL A 20 8.98 -0.99 5.00
CA VAL A 20 8.67 0.43 5.27
C VAL A 20 9.94 1.19 5.61
N ALA A 21 10.78 0.67 6.51
CA ALA A 21 12.02 1.31 6.92
C ALA A 21 12.98 1.60 5.75
N LEU A 22 13.03 0.73 4.73
CA LEU A 22 13.84 0.95 3.53
C LEU A 22 13.34 2.14 2.70
N TYR A 23 12.04 2.38 2.69
CA TYR A 23 11.45 3.50 1.96
C TYR A 23 11.45 4.79 2.80
N GLU A 24 11.37 4.70 4.13
CA GLU A 24 11.39 5.88 5.00
C GLU A 24 12.68 6.68 4.90
N GLU A 25 13.82 6.03 4.60
CA GLU A 25 15.11 6.71 4.46
C GLU A 25 15.10 7.79 3.37
N ASP A 26 14.47 7.50 2.22
CA ASP A 26 14.49 8.37 1.04
C ASP A 26 13.15 9.06 0.75
N TYR A 27 12.04 8.50 1.24
CA TYR A 27 10.68 8.90 0.80
C TYR A 27 9.77 9.35 1.95
N LEU A 28 10.26 9.46 3.18
CA LEU A 28 9.50 10.07 4.27
C LEU A 28 9.56 11.61 4.20
N ASP A 29 8.87 12.17 3.22
CA ASP A 29 8.80 13.61 2.94
C ASP A 29 7.36 14.16 3.05
N ASP A 30 7.17 15.43 2.69
CA ASP A 30 5.86 16.08 2.71
C ASP A 30 4.87 15.43 1.72
N ASP A 31 5.35 14.88 0.61
CA ASP A 31 4.51 14.18 -0.36
C ASP A 31 3.99 12.87 0.22
N ALA A 32 4.82 12.10 0.94
CA ALA A 32 4.37 10.92 1.66
C ALA A 32 3.35 11.28 2.76
N ARG A 33 3.53 12.41 3.45
CA ARG A 33 2.54 12.90 4.42
C ARG A 33 1.23 13.29 3.76
N GLU A 34 1.27 13.85 2.55
CA GLU A 34 0.06 14.18 1.78
C GLU A 34 -0.66 12.91 1.31
N LEU A 35 0.07 11.93 0.77
CA LEU A 35 -0.47 10.62 0.44
C LEU A 35 -1.07 9.93 1.68
N ALA A 36 -0.44 10.06 2.84
CA ALA A 36 -0.94 9.48 4.09
C ALA A 36 -2.30 10.05 4.46
N LYS A 37 -2.54 11.36 4.29
CA LYS A 37 -3.86 11.96 4.52
C LYS A 37 -4.92 11.33 3.62
N ALA A 38 -4.60 11.12 2.35
CA ALA A 38 -5.51 10.48 1.40
C ALA A 38 -5.75 8.99 1.76
N LEU A 39 -4.74 8.31 2.30
CA LEU A 39 -4.79 6.94 2.82
C LEU A 39 -5.26 6.86 4.28
N GLY A 40 -6.08 7.79 4.77
CA GLY A 40 -6.68 7.68 6.12
C GLY A 40 -5.68 7.74 7.30
N GLY A 41 -4.49 8.31 7.08
CA GLY A 41 -3.42 8.42 8.06
C GLY A 41 -2.40 7.27 8.03
N HIS A 42 -2.52 6.33 7.09
CA HIS A 42 -1.57 5.20 6.94
C HIS A 42 -0.24 5.65 6.30
N LEU A 43 0.62 6.25 7.13
CA LEU A 43 1.92 6.77 6.69
C LEU A 43 2.85 5.67 6.18
N ASP A 44 2.84 4.50 6.81
CA ASP A 44 3.64 3.35 6.40
C ASP A 44 3.36 2.92 4.95
N MET A 45 2.07 2.86 4.57
CA MET A 45 1.66 2.58 3.19
C MET A 45 1.98 3.73 2.25
N ALA A 46 1.79 4.96 2.72
CA ALA A 46 2.02 6.16 1.91
C ALA A 46 3.49 6.33 1.51
N VAL A 47 4.42 6.03 2.41
CA VAL A 47 5.86 6.09 2.16
C VAL A 47 6.27 5.09 1.07
N ILE A 48 5.79 3.85 1.14
CA ILE A 48 6.07 2.85 0.09
C ILE A 48 5.47 3.29 -1.25
N LEU A 49 4.22 3.77 -1.24
CA LEU A 49 3.57 4.26 -2.45
C LEU A 49 4.31 5.47 -3.05
N ARG A 50 4.80 6.38 -2.20
CA ARG A 50 5.59 7.56 -2.61
C ARG A 50 6.87 7.15 -3.34
N GLY A 51 7.57 6.13 -2.85
CA GLY A 51 8.77 5.63 -3.50
C GLY A 51 8.51 4.89 -4.81
N LYS A 52 7.36 4.21 -4.93
CA LYS A 52 7.02 3.42 -6.12
C LYS A 52 6.35 4.20 -7.25
N ARG A 53 5.52 5.20 -6.91
CA ARG A 53 4.65 5.91 -7.86
C ARG A 53 4.80 7.42 -7.79
N GLY A 54 5.38 7.96 -6.71
CA GLY A 54 5.36 9.40 -6.47
C GLY A 54 4.00 9.92 -6.02
N LEU A 55 3.91 11.23 -5.78
CA LEU A 55 2.71 11.88 -5.25
C LEU A 55 1.52 11.80 -6.22
N GLU A 56 1.67 12.34 -7.44
CA GLU A 56 0.57 12.50 -8.38
C GLU A 56 -0.02 11.15 -8.83
N GLU A 57 0.84 10.22 -9.25
CA GLU A 57 0.40 8.89 -9.66
C GLU A 57 -0.11 8.09 -8.45
N GLY A 58 0.49 8.24 -7.27
CA GLY A 58 0.02 7.62 -6.03
C GLY A 58 -1.41 8.06 -5.69
N LEU A 59 -1.69 9.37 -5.69
CA LEU A 59 -3.01 9.92 -5.41
C LEU A 59 -4.05 9.48 -6.44
N TRP A 60 -3.67 9.38 -7.72
CA TRP A 60 -4.56 8.85 -8.75
C TRP A 60 -4.85 7.36 -8.53
N TRP A 61 -3.81 6.57 -8.26
CA TRP A 61 -3.87 5.10 -8.14
C TRP A 61 -4.72 4.63 -6.95
N ILE A 62 -4.68 5.32 -5.81
CA ILE A 62 -5.48 4.94 -4.62
C ILE A 62 -6.99 4.99 -4.85
N GLY A 63 -7.44 5.76 -5.85
CA GLY A 63 -8.84 5.82 -6.28
C GLY A 63 -9.19 4.84 -7.41
N GLN A 64 -8.21 4.12 -7.98
CA GLN A 64 -8.46 3.19 -9.08
C GLN A 64 -8.76 1.79 -8.58
N LYS A 65 -9.61 1.08 -9.32
CA LYS A 65 -9.83 -0.35 -9.11
C LYS A 65 -8.58 -1.11 -9.56
N VAL A 66 -8.01 -1.89 -8.65
CA VAL A 66 -6.78 -2.64 -8.92
C VAL A 66 -7.14 -4.11 -9.08
N PRO A 67 -6.86 -4.75 -10.24
CA PRO A 67 -7.16 -6.16 -10.46
C PRO A 67 -6.54 -7.09 -9.41
N ALA A 68 -5.32 -6.78 -8.96
CA ALA A 68 -4.62 -7.53 -7.92
C ALA A 68 -5.32 -7.46 -6.54
N LEU A 69 -6.16 -6.45 -6.30
CA LEU A 69 -6.91 -6.29 -5.04
C LEU A 69 -8.31 -6.92 -5.10
N ASP A 70 -8.62 -7.76 -6.10
CA ASP A 70 -9.97 -8.20 -6.46
C ASP A 70 -10.87 -7.08 -7.05
N ASN A 71 -10.29 -6.17 -7.84
CA ASN A 71 -10.99 -5.04 -8.48
C ASN A 71 -11.65 -4.05 -7.51
N ILE A 72 -11.16 -3.96 -6.28
CA ILE A 72 -11.46 -2.86 -5.36
C ILE A 72 -10.33 -1.82 -5.37
N THR A 73 -10.60 -0.67 -4.80
CA THR A 73 -9.64 0.43 -4.63
C THR A 73 -8.76 0.19 -3.40
N PRO A 74 -7.51 0.73 -3.39
CA PRO A 74 -6.69 0.78 -2.19
C PRO A 74 -7.40 1.42 -0.98
N LEU A 75 -8.28 2.40 -1.22
CA LEU A 75 -9.08 3.02 -0.15
C LEU A 75 -10.10 2.06 0.46
N GLU A 76 -10.82 1.28 -0.37
CA GLU A 76 -11.73 0.23 0.11
C GLU A 76 -10.98 -0.85 0.92
N CYS A 77 -9.69 -1.07 0.63
CA CYS A 77 -8.89 -1.99 1.44
C CYS A 77 -8.67 -1.54 2.89
N LEU A 78 -8.87 -0.25 3.20
CA LEU A 78 -8.68 0.27 4.55
C LEU A 78 -9.86 -0.06 5.49
N GLU A 79 -10.99 -0.52 4.95
CA GLU A 79 -12.21 -0.79 5.72
C GLU A 79 -12.12 -2.06 6.58
N SER A 80 -11.13 -2.92 6.34
CA SER A 80 -11.00 -4.21 7.05
C SER A 80 -9.54 -4.60 7.29
N PRO A 81 -9.19 -5.13 8.47
CA PRO A 81 -7.84 -5.65 8.74
C PRO A 81 -7.37 -6.72 7.73
N THR A 82 -8.29 -7.52 7.20
CA THR A 82 -7.96 -8.52 6.17
C THR A 82 -7.58 -7.87 4.85
N LEU A 83 -8.31 -6.83 4.44
CA LEU A 83 -8.02 -6.11 3.21
C LEU A 83 -6.78 -5.21 3.34
N ILE A 84 -6.48 -4.72 4.54
CA ILE A 84 -5.21 -4.05 4.85
C ILE A 84 -4.04 -4.98 4.53
N LYS A 85 -4.10 -6.26 4.94
CA LYS A 85 -3.06 -7.24 4.61
C LYS A 85 -2.92 -7.43 3.10
N ARG A 86 -4.05 -7.49 2.39
CA ARG A 86 -4.08 -7.56 0.92
C ARG A 86 -3.36 -6.37 0.28
N LEU A 87 -3.65 -5.14 0.74
CA LEU A 87 -3.01 -3.93 0.23
C LEU A 87 -1.51 -3.92 0.54
N LYS A 88 -1.11 -4.27 1.77
CA LYS A 88 0.31 -4.39 2.15
C LYS A 88 1.05 -5.37 1.24
N THR A 89 0.50 -6.56 1.03
CA THR A 89 1.08 -7.56 0.11
C THR A 89 1.17 -7.03 -1.33
N ALA A 90 0.13 -6.34 -1.81
CA ALA A 90 0.15 -5.74 -3.14
C ALA A 90 1.24 -4.68 -3.28
N LEU A 91 1.43 -3.82 -2.27
CA LEU A 91 2.48 -2.81 -2.25
C LEU A 91 3.89 -3.44 -2.22
N MET A 92 4.10 -4.49 -1.43
CA MET A 92 5.39 -5.21 -1.39
C MET A 92 5.73 -5.93 -2.70
N ARG A 93 4.71 -6.40 -3.44
CA ARG A 93 4.87 -7.09 -4.73
C ARG A 93 4.87 -6.16 -5.94
N MET A 94 4.53 -4.90 -5.75
CA MET A 94 4.52 -3.92 -6.82
C MET A 94 5.98 -3.73 -7.29
N PRO A 95 6.28 -3.84 -8.60
CA PRO A 95 7.63 -3.66 -9.12
C PRO A 95 8.15 -2.24 -8.87
#